data_AF-A0A094G0Y0-F1
#
_entry.id   AF-A0A094G0Y0-F1
#
_cell.length_a   1.000
_cell.length_b   1.000
_cell.length_c   1.000
_cell.angle_alpha   90.00
_cell.angle_beta   90.00
_cell.angle_gamma   90.00
#
_symmetry.space_group_name_H-M   'P 1'
#
loop_
_entity.id
_entity.type
_entity.pdbx_description
1 polymer ?
#
loop_
_entity_poly.entity_id
_entity_poly.type
_entity_poly.pdbx_seq_one_letter_code
_entity_poly.pdbx_strand_id
1 'polypeptide(L)'
;MAPLTRSQTRQSKREDGVDQCGMLPAFVTAPVPPMILDELIDESWEGAYDLTSNQVPPSDCLCILTTENLDSIKHGSRKPMQPFESPFLGMTDEEVRTWFNEHPHPNFACRTFSVLDRDTARNKTCRIGNKDGNEEAGNKMITTDFYASTYTRIPLEAFVFRWFEDVESIELQTGPGKVYTRKHIEKEKREVAERVAQGL
;
A
#
# COMPACT_ATOMS: atom_id res chain seq x y z
N MET A 1 -18.48 -21.83 -11.55
CA MET A 1 -17.40 -20.88 -11.16
C MET A 1 -17.25 -19.87 -12.29
N ALA A 2 -17.28 -18.57 -11.99
CA ALA A 2 -17.01 -17.54 -12.99
C ALA A 2 -15.54 -17.61 -13.43
N PRO A 3 -15.21 -17.33 -14.70
CA PRO A 3 -13.81 -17.27 -15.14
C PRO A 3 -13.06 -16.17 -14.39
N LEU A 4 -11.84 -16.47 -13.95
CA LEU A 4 -10.95 -15.47 -13.36
C LEU A 4 -10.66 -14.37 -14.39
N THR A 5 -10.63 -13.11 -13.96
CA THR A 5 -10.20 -11.99 -14.82
C THR A 5 -8.71 -12.12 -15.17
N ARG A 6 -8.26 -11.41 -16.20
CA ARG A 6 -6.84 -11.42 -16.65
C ARG A 6 -5.88 -10.98 -15.53
N SER A 7 -6.32 -10.04 -14.69
CA SER A 7 -5.65 -9.61 -13.45
C SER A 7 -5.53 -10.77 -12.46
N GLN A 8 -6.66 -11.43 -12.15
CA GLN A 8 -6.71 -12.56 -11.21
C GLN A 8 -5.85 -13.74 -11.64
N THR A 9 -5.75 -13.99 -12.95
CA THR A 9 -4.88 -15.05 -13.50
C THR A 9 -3.39 -14.69 -13.32
N ARG A 10 -3.02 -13.41 -13.46
CA ARG A 10 -1.64 -12.94 -13.30
C ARG A 10 -1.20 -12.92 -11.84
N GLN A 11 -2.09 -12.55 -10.92
CA GLN A 11 -1.83 -12.67 -9.48
C GLN A 11 -1.63 -14.11 -9.02
N SER A 12 -2.38 -15.08 -9.56
CA SER A 12 -2.23 -16.49 -9.15
C SER A 12 -0.86 -17.10 -9.47
N LYS A 13 -0.10 -16.45 -10.37
CA LYS A 13 1.26 -16.86 -10.78
C LYS A 13 2.33 -15.86 -10.34
N ARG A 14 1.98 -14.94 -9.45
CA ARG A 14 2.88 -13.91 -8.94
C ARG A 14 4.01 -14.56 -8.14
N GLU A 15 5.24 -14.25 -8.50
CA GLU A 15 6.39 -14.46 -7.64
C GLU A 15 6.41 -13.33 -6.61
N ASP A 16 6.48 -13.69 -5.33
CA ASP A 16 6.63 -12.70 -4.27
C ASP A 16 8.12 -12.39 -4.13
N GLY A 17 8.53 -11.12 -4.25
CA GLY A 17 9.92 -10.65 -4.08
C GLY A 17 10.37 -10.67 -2.62
N VAL A 18 10.09 -11.78 -1.91
CA VAL A 18 10.30 -11.98 -0.47
C VAL A 18 11.78 -11.84 -0.10
N ASP A 19 12.67 -12.19 -1.02
CA ASP A 19 14.12 -12.11 -0.91
C ASP A 19 14.70 -10.72 -1.22
N GLN A 20 13.87 -9.73 -1.58
CA GLN A 20 14.29 -8.39 -1.99
C GLN A 20 13.64 -7.25 -1.17
N CYS A 21 13.31 -7.49 0.10
CA CYS A 21 12.56 -6.54 0.94
C CYS A 21 11.17 -6.16 0.39
N GLY A 22 10.58 -7.01 -0.46
CA GLY A 22 9.41 -6.65 -1.26
C GLY A 22 8.06 -6.76 -0.54
N MET A 23 8.00 -7.03 0.77
CA MET A 23 6.70 -7.10 1.48
C MET A 23 6.34 -5.76 2.12
N LEU A 24 5.28 -5.14 1.62
CA LEU A 24 4.68 -3.90 2.08
C LEU A 24 3.68 -4.20 3.21
N PRO A 25 4.05 -4.03 4.50
CA PRO A 25 3.17 -4.40 5.61
C PRO A 25 1.90 -3.56 5.63
N ALA A 26 0.78 -4.21 5.98
CA ALA A 26 -0.52 -3.61 6.21
C ALA A 26 -1.11 -4.11 7.53
N PHE A 27 -1.34 -3.18 8.44
CA PHE A 27 -1.90 -3.40 9.76
C PHE A 27 -3.42 -3.28 9.70
N VAL A 28 -4.14 -4.23 10.27
CA VAL A 28 -5.60 -4.20 10.38
C VAL A 28 -5.95 -3.94 11.84
N THR A 29 -6.45 -2.75 12.16
CA THR A 29 -6.69 -2.30 13.54
C THR A 29 -8.17 -2.35 13.95
N ALA A 30 -9.04 -2.82 13.06
CA ALA A 30 -10.44 -3.11 13.35
C ALA A 30 -10.89 -4.42 12.67
N PRO A 31 -12.01 -5.03 13.08
CA PRO A 31 -12.56 -6.17 12.35
C PRO A 31 -12.94 -5.78 10.92
N VAL A 32 -12.27 -6.37 9.93
CA VAL A 32 -12.51 -6.12 8.50
C VAL A 32 -12.98 -7.40 7.82
N PRO A 33 -14.07 -7.38 7.03
CA PRO A 33 -14.51 -8.55 6.29
C PRO A 33 -13.46 -9.03 5.27
N PRO A 34 -13.21 -10.35 5.13
CA PRO A 34 -12.21 -10.87 4.18
C PRO A 34 -12.39 -10.40 2.74
N MET A 35 -13.64 -10.19 2.29
CA MET A 35 -13.93 -9.67 0.94
C MET A 35 -13.34 -8.27 0.69
N ILE A 36 -13.27 -7.41 1.71
CA ILE A 36 -12.66 -6.08 1.60
C ILE A 36 -11.13 -6.22 1.52
N LEU A 37 -10.56 -7.18 2.24
CA LEU A 37 -9.13 -7.47 2.19
C LEU A 37 -8.71 -8.09 0.85
N ASP A 38 -9.56 -8.94 0.27
CA ASP A 38 -9.38 -9.46 -1.08
C ASP A 38 -9.39 -8.34 -2.13
N GLU A 39 -10.30 -7.38 -1.99
CA GLU A 39 -10.36 -6.20 -2.86
C GLU A 39 -9.14 -5.29 -2.69
N LEU A 40 -8.65 -5.11 -1.46
CA LEU A 40 -7.40 -4.41 -1.19
C LEU A 40 -6.21 -5.07 -1.93
N ILE A 41 -6.07 -6.40 -1.82
CA ILE A 41 -5.00 -7.15 -2.51
C ILE A 41 -5.09 -6.94 -4.03
N ASP A 42 -6.31 -6.96 -4.59
CA ASP A 42 -6.55 -6.73 -6.01
C ASP A 42 -6.14 -5.34 -6.48
N GLU A 43 -6.75 -4.33 -5.87
CA GLU A 43 -6.58 -2.95 -6.28
C GLU A 43 -5.13 -2.49 -6.07
N SER A 44 -4.50 -2.85 -4.94
CA SER A 44 -3.11 -2.51 -4.68
C SER A 44 -2.14 -3.16 -5.68
N TRP A 45 -2.39 -4.41 -6.10
CA TRP A 45 -1.57 -5.06 -7.12
C TRP A 45 -1.71 -4.37 -8.48
N GLU A 46 -2.93 -3.99 -8.87
CA GLU A 46 -3.16 -3.24 -10.11
C GLU A 46 -2.42 -1.89 -10.08
N GLY A 47 -2.46 -1.19 -8.95
CA GLY A 47 -1.71 0.07 -8.76
C GLY A 47 -0.22 -0.14 -8.94
N ALA A 48 0.34 -1.17 -8.31
CA ALA A 48 1.74 -1.52 -8.44
C ALA A 48 2.14 -1.86 -9.89
N TYR A 49 1.29 -2.59 -10.61
CA TYR A 49 1.58 -3.00 -11.99
C TYR A 49 1.52 -1.83 -12.98
N ASP A 50 0.63 -0.88 -12.73
CA ASP A 50 0.48 0.32 -13.54
C ASP A 50 1.66 1.31 -13.40
N LEU A 51 2.46 1.22 -12.33
CA LEU A 51 3.73 1.98 -12.21
C LEU A 51 4.68 1.67 -13.36
N THR A 52 4.73 0.41 -13.81
CA THR A 52 5.61 -0.02 -14.91
C THR A 52 4.91 0.03 -16.27
N SER A 53 3.81 0.80 -16.37
CA SER A 53 2.94 0.83 -17.56
C SER A 53 2.48 -0.58 -17.97
N ASN A 54 2.23 -1.45 -16.99
CA ASN A 54 1.85 -2.84 -17.19
C ASN A 54 2.89 -3.68 -17.97
N GLN A 55 4.17 -3.27 -17.96
CA GLN A 55 5.22 -4.00 -18.69
C GLN A 55 5.87 -5.07 -17.82
N VAL A 56 6.05 -4.77 -16.53
CA VAL A 56 6.75 -5.65 -15.58
C VAL A 56 5.82 -5.95 -14.39
N PRO A 57 5.43 -7.21 -14.17
CA PRO A 57 4.66 -7.59 -12.99
C PRO A 57 5.38 -7.16 -11.71
N PRO A 58 4.67 -6.60 -10.71
CA PRO A 58 5.30 -6.12 -9.49
C PRO A 58 5.79 -7.30 -8.64
N SER A 59 7.05 -7.25 -8.23
CA SER A 59 7.64 -8.16 -7.22
C SER A 59 7.20 -7.76 -5.81
N ASP A 60 7.03 -6.46 -5.55
CA ASP A 60 6.53 -5.92 -4.29
C ASP A 60 5.07 -6.32 -4.02
N CYS A 61 4.81 -6.82 -2.81
CA CYS A 61 3.52 -7.35 -2.36
C CYS A 61 2.99 -6.58 -1.19
N LEU A 62 1.69 -6.32 -1.19
CA LEU A 62 1.00 -6.06 0.06
C LEU A 62 1.06 -7.29 0.97
N CYS A 63 1.37 -7.08 2.25
CA CYS A 63 1.42 -8.09 3.29
C CYS A 63 0.55 -7.67 4.48
N ILE A 64 -0.71 -8.10 4.47
CA ILE A 64 -1.65 -7.97 5.59
C ILE A 64 -1.14 -8.84 6.74
N LEU A 65 -0.84 -8.20 7.87
CA LEU A 65 -0.24 -8.88 9.01
C LEU A 65 -1.32 -9.58 9.84
N THR A 66 -1.33 -10.91 9.79
CA THR A 66 -2.27 -11.75 10.54
C THR A 66 -1.67 -12.34 11.82
N THR A 67 -0.42 -11.99 12.15
CA THR A 67 0.37 -12.53 13.27
C THR A 67 1.48 -11.56 13.64
N GLU A 68 1.89 -11.55 14.92
CA GLU A 68 3.08 -10.81 15.38
C GLU A 68 4.37 -11.57 15.10
N ASN A 69 4.30 -12.89 14.86
CA ASN A 69 5.47 -13.69 14.49
C ASN A 69 5.84 -13.44 13.03
N LEU A 70 6.58 -12.36 12.77
CA LEU A 70 6.97 -11.95 11.42
C LEU A 70 7.78 -13.02 10.68
N ASP A 71 8.60 -13.82 11.37
CA ASP A 71 9.37 -14.90 10.77
C ASP A 71 8.50 -16.01 10.14
N SER A 72 7.25 -16.14 10.60
CA SER A 72 6.30 -17.10 10.02
C SER A 72 5.76 -16.65 8.66
N ILE A 73 5.90 -15.37 8.32
CA ILE A 73 5.40 -14.79 7.07
C ILE A 73 6.43 -15.06 5.98
N LYS A 74 6.07 -15.97 5.06
CA LYS A 74 6.93 -16.37 3.94
C LYS A 74 6.56 -15.72 2.61
N HIS A 75 5.39 -15.12 2.51
CA HIS A 75 4.81 -14.60 1.27
C HIS A 75 3.91 -13.40 1.57
N GLY A 76 3.69 -12.56 0.56
CA GLY A 76 2.66 -11.52 0.61
C GLY A 76 1.26 -12.11 0.71
N SER A 77 0.29 -11.26 1.04
CA SER A 77 -1.10 -11.71 1.19
C SER A 77 -1.70 -12.15 -0.14
N ARG A 78 -2.51 -13.22 -0.09
CA ARG A 78 -3.16 -13.81 -1.26
C ARG A 78 -4.63 -14.05 -0.99
N LYS A 79 -5.40 -14.01 -2.06
CA LYS A 79 -6.82 -14.33 -2.05
C LYS A 79 -7.03 -15.85 -2.19
N PRO A 80 -8.15 -16.38 -1.66
CA PRO A 80 -9.06 -15.70 -0.75
C PRO A 80 -8.43 -15.57 0.64
N MET A 81 -8.50 -14.37 1.23
CA MET A 81 -8.13 -14.14 2.61
C MET A 81 -9.02 -14.98 3.51
N GLN A 82 -8.39 -15.79 4.38
CA GLN A 82 -9.13 -16.52 5.41
C GLN A 82 -9.53 -15.55 6.51
N PRO A 83 -10.68 -15.76 7.19
CA PRO A 83 -10.99 -15.04 8.41
C PRO A 83 -9.86 -15.17 9.43
N PHE A 84 -9.49 -14.07 10.06
CA PHE A 84 -8.51 -14.03 11.14
C PHE A 84 -8.90 -12.96 12.14
N GLU A 85 -8.39 -13.08 13.36
CA GLU A 85 -8.40 -12.00 14.34
C GLU A 85 -7.05 -11.29 14.27
N SER A 86 -7.05 -9.99 13.98
CA SER A 86 -5.81 -9.24 13.88
C SER A 86 -5.19 -9.08 15.28
N PRO A 87 -3.87 -9.29 15.45
CA PRO A 87 -3.22 -9.03 16.72
C PRO A 87 -3.10 -7.51 17.01
N PHE A 88 -3.40 -6.67 16.02
CA PHE A 88 -3.26 -5.20 16.09
C PHE A 88 -4.60 -4.48 16.33
N LEU A 89 -5.66 -5.20 16.72
CA LEU A 89 -6.98 -4.61 16.96
C LEU A 89 -6.91 -3.50 18.02
N GLY A 90 -7.51 -2.35 17.70
CA GLY A 90 -7.59 -1.20 18.60
C GLY A 90 -6.36 -0.29 18.60
N MET A 91 -5.26 -0.67 17.94
CA MET A 91 -4.08 0.18 17.86
C MET A 91 -4.36 1.47 17.06
N THR A 92 -3.84 2.56 17.59
CA THR A 92 -3.74 3.86 16.93
C THR A 92 -2.60 3.89 15.91
N ASP A 93 -2.55 4.91 15.06
CA ASP A 93 -1.47 5.07 14.07
C ASP A 93 -0.09 5.22 14.72
N GLU A 94 -0.03 5.87 15.89
CA GLU A 94 1.21 6.05 16.65
C GLU A 94 1.69 4.75 17.29
N GLU A 95 0.76 3.93 17.81
CA GLU A 95 1.07 2.60 18.34
C GLU A 95 1.53 1.66 17.23
N VAL A 96 0.85 1.67 16.07
CA VAL A 96 1.29 0.89 14.89
C VAL A 96 2.70 1.33 14.45
N ARG A 97 2.96 2.63 14.40
CA ARG A 97 4.28 3.16 14.03
C ARG A 97 5.36 2.74 15.02
N THR A 98 5.08 2.84 16.31
CA THR A 98 5.98 2.39 17.38
C THR A 98 6.29 0.91 17.22
N TRP A 99 5.25 0.09 17.08
CA TRP A 99 5.39 -1.36 16.87
C TRP A 99 6.22 -1.66 15.62
N PHE A 100 5.94 -1.00 14.49
CA PHE A 100 6.68 -1.19 13.25
C PHE A 100 8.17 -0.83 13.38
N ASN A 101 8.52 0.20 14.15
CA ASN A 101 9.91 0.56 14.43
C ASN A 101 10.61 -0.46 15.34
N GLU A 102 9.90 -1.05 16.30
CA GLU A 102 10.43 -2.04 17.24
C GLU A 102 10.60 -3.44 16.62
N HIS A 103 9.89 -3.73 15.53
CA HIS A 103 9.86 -5.05 14.87
C HIS A 103 10.35 -4.99 13.42
N PRO A 104 11.60 -4.56 13.16
CA PRO A 104 12.16 -4.59 11.81
C PRO A 104 12.30 -6.03 11.32
N HIS A 105 11.97 -6.27 10.05
CA HIS A 105 12.08 -7.59 9.44
C HIS A 105 12.73 -7.50 8.05
N PRO A 106 13.72 -8.36 7.73
CA PRO A 106 14.55 -8.23 6.53
C PRO A 106 13.77 -8.35 5.21
N ASN A 107 12.61 -9.01 5.22
CA ASN A 107 11.81 -9.19 4.01
C ASN A 107 10.78 -8.07 3.82
N PHE A 108 10.66 -7.14 4.77
CA PHE A 108 9.62 -6.11 4.77
C PHE A 108 10.19 -4.78 4.29
N ALA A 109 9.33 -3.96 3.70
CA ALA A 109 9.59 -2.57 3.40
C ALA A 109 10.04 -1.83 4.66
N CYS A 110 10.99 -0.92 4.47
CA CYS A 110 11.82 -0.42 5.55
C CYS A 110 11.40 0.97 6.04
N ARG A 111 10.47 1.65 5.34
CA ARG A 111 10.03 3.03 5.63
C ARG A 111 8.54 3.16 5.85
N THR A 112 7.73 2.45 5.09
CA THR A 112 6.30 2.71 5.01
C THR A 112 5.50 1.51 5.50
N PHE A 113 4.36 1.81 6.11
CA PHE A 113 3.35 0.83 6.48
C PHE A 113 1.96 1.36 6.11
N SER A 114 0.99 0.47 5.96
CA SER A 114 -0.42 0.83 5.77
C SER A 114 -1.23 0.46 7.01
N VAL A 115 -2.27 1.25 7.31
CA VAL A 115 -3.23 1.00 8.39
C VAL A 115 -4.64 0.96 7.82
N LEU A 116 -5.36 -0.10 8.19
CA LEU A 116 -6.78 -0.30 7.91
C LEU A 116 -7.56 -0.36 9.22
N ASP A 117 -8.39 0.65 9.46
CA ASP A 117 -9.34 0.67 10.57
C ASP A 117 -10.77 0.49 10.03
N ARG A 118 -11.76 0.70 10.90
CA ARG A 118 -13.18 0.56 10.55
C ARG A 118 -13.61 1.51 9.44
N ASP A 119 -13.17 2.76 9.49
CA ASP A 119 -13.61 3.81 8.58
C ASP A 119 -12.90 3.68 7.23
N THR A 120 -11.60 3.38 7.23
CA THR A 120 -10.85 3.18 6.00
C THR A 120 -11.31 1.91 5.28
N ALA A 121 -11.56 0.81 6.01
CA ALA A 121 -12.14 -0.40 5.42
C ALA A 121 -13.54 -0.16 4.83
N ARG A 122 -14.40 0.59 5.53
CA ARG A 122 -15.73 0.95 5.04
C ARG A 122 -15.65 1.78 3.75
N ASN A 123 -14.69 2.70 3.68
CA ASN A 123 -14.52 3.61 2.56
C ASN A 123 -13.62 3.05 1.44
N LYS A 124 -13.10 1.83 1.60
CA LYS A 124 -12.14 1.20 0.69
C LYS A 124 -10.87 2.03 0.48
N THR A 125 -10.40 2.62 1.57
CA THR A 125 -9.17 3.40 1.66
C THR A 125 -8.21 2.77 2.65
N CYS A 126 -6.98 3.24 2.67
CA CYS A 126 -6.02 2.95 3.74
C CYS A 126 -5.19 4.20 4.07
N ARG A 127 -4.56 4.21 5.23
CA ARG A 127 -3.63 5.27 5.63
C ARG A 127 -2.21 4.74 5.53
N ILE A 128 -1.32 5.48 4.89
CA ILE A 128 0.10 5.17 4.77
C ILE A 128 0.85 6.04 5.77
N GLY A 129 1.73 5.43 6.56
CA GLY A 129 2.61 6.12 7.49
C GLY A 129 4.08 5.90 7.17
N ASN A 130 4.92 6.86 7.57
CA ASN A 130 6.38 6.73 7.58
C ASN A 130 6.86 6.20 8.93
N LYS A 131 7.96 5.47 8.96
CA LYS A 131 8.56 4.95 10.19
C LYS A 131 9.08 6.08 11.08
N ASP A 132 9.68 7.09 10.46
CA ASP A 132 10.32 8.19 11.18
C ASP A 132 9.26 9.27 11.45
N GLY A 133 8.74 9.27 12.68
CA GLY A 133 7.80 10.29 13.15
C GLY A 133 8.43 11.66 13.36
N ASN A 134 9.75 11.75 13.45
CA ASN A 134 10.50 12.98 13.71
C ASN A 134 11.03 13.63 12.43
N GLU A 135 11.01 12.92 11.30
CA GLU A 135 11.26 13.50 9.98
C GLU A 135 10.20 14.57 9.67
N GLU A 136 10.52 15.50 8.76
CA GLU A 136 9.57 16.49 8.26
C GLU A 136 8.31 15.80 7.70
N ALA A 137 7.14 16.28 8.10
CA ALA A 137 5.85 15.63 7.84
C ALA A 137 5.75 14.17 8.33
N GLY A 138 6.71 13.68 9.12
CA GLY A 138 6.80 12.29 9.55
C GLY A 138 5.55 11.83 10.28
N ASN A 139 5.02 12.66 11.19
CA ASN A 139 3.79 12.39 11.93
C ASN A 139 2.50 12.37 11.09
N LYS A 140 2.53 12.86 9.84
CA LYS A 140 1.36 12.83 8.96
C LYS A 140 1.13 11.42 8.42
N MET A 141 -0.10 11.17 8.00
CA MET A 141 -0.53 9.95 7.32
C MET A 141 -1.13 10.33 5.97
N ILE A 142 -0.74 9.65 4.90
CA ILE A 142 -1.32 9.83 3.56
C ILE A 142 -2.52 8.89 3.45
N THR A 143 -3.71 9.40 3.13
CA THR A 143 -4.89 8.55 2.90
C THR A 143 -5.02 8.25 1.41
N THR A 144 -5.07 6.97 1.04
CA THR A 144 -5.20 6.52 -0.35
C THR A 144 -6.42 5.63 -0.52
N ASP A 145 -6.99 5.54 -1.72
CA ASP A 145 -7.79 4.37 -2.09
C ASP A 145 -6.90 3.11 -2.20
N PHE A 146 -7.51 1.93 -2.23
CA PHE A 146 -6.75 0.68 -2.29
C PHE A 146 -5.81 0.57 -3.51
N TYR A 147 -6.15 1.20 -4.63
CA TYR A 147 -5.31 1.21 -5.82
C TYR A 147 -4.05 2.05 -5.61
N ALA A 148 -4.22 3.27 -5.12
CA ALA A 148 -3.12 4.20 -4.90
C ALA A 148 -2.18 3.75 -3.77
N SER A 149 -2.61 2.83 -2.89
CA SER A 149 -1.82 2.37 -1.75
C SER A 149 -0.41 1.89 -2.12
N THR A 150 -0.29 0.82 -2.91
CA THR A 150 1.02 0.31 -3.31
C THR A 150 1.67 1.19 -4.38
N TYR A 151 0.88 1.84 -5.24
CA TYR A 151 1.38 2.80 -6.23
C TYR A 151 2.23 3.90 -5.57
N THR A 152 1.76 4.45 -4.44
CA THR A 152 2.46 5.48 -3.67
C THR A 152 3.65 4.92 -2.89
N ARG A 153 3.53 3.72 -2.31
CA ARG A 153 4.57 3.16 -1.42
C ARG A 153 5.83 2.71 -2.15
N ILE A 154 5.72 2.11 -3.34
CA ILE A 154 6.90 1.58 -4.06
C ILE A 154 7.95 2.68 -4.34
N PRO A 155 7.60 3.84 -4.91
CA PRO A 155 8.56 4.94 -5.10
C PRO A 155 9.21 5.44 -3.80
N LEU A 156 8.46 5.46 -2.69
CA LEU A 156 8.97 5.86 -1.37
C LEU A 156 9.99 4.85 -0.83
N GLU A 157 9.75 3.55 -0.99
CA GLU A 157 10.70 2.50 -0.61
C GLU A 157 11.93 2.45 -1.53
N ALA A 158 11.75 2.77 -2.81
CA ALA A 158 12.83 2.84 -3.79
C ALA A 158 13.66 4.13 -3.71
N PHE A 159 13.40 5.01 -2.72
CA PHE A 159 14.07 6.30 -2.53
C PHE A 159 13.97 7.25 -3.74
N VAL A 160 12.93 7.09 -4.54
CA VAL A 160 12.66 7.99 -5.68
C VAL A 160 12.16 9.35 -5.18
N PHE A 161 11.40 9.35 -4.08
CA PHE A 161 10.85 10.54 -3.44
C PHE A 161 11.16 10.57 -1.94
N ARG A 162 11.22 11.77 -1.37
CA ARG A 162 11.23 11.96 0.09
C ARG A 162 9.81 11.97 0.63
N TRP A 163 9.64 11.54 1.88
CA TRP A 163 8.33 11.48 2.53
C TRP A 163 7.61 12.84 2.53
N PHE A 164 8.29 13.90 2.96
CA PHE A 164 7.67 15.23 3.02
C PHE A 164 7.27 15.76 1.63
N GLU A 165 8.07 15.51 0.60
CA GLU A 165 7.78 15.93 -0.78
C GLU A 165 6.51 15.26 -1.30
N ASP A 166 6.35 13.97 -1.01
CA ASP A 166 5.18 13.20 -1.43
C ASP A 166 3.91 13.62 -0.68
N VAL A 167 4.03 13.88 0.63
CA VAL A 167 2.95 14.45 1.43
C VAL A 167 2.52 15.83 0.89
N GLU A 168 3.46 16.74 0.66
CA GLU A 168 3.16 18.07 0.12
C GLU A 168 2.54 18.00 -1.28
N SER A 169 3.09 17.17 -2.16
CA SER A 169 2.56 16.95 -3.51
C SER A 169 1.10 16.48 -3.48
N ILE A 170 0.80 15.47 -2.65
CA ILE A 170 -0.57 14.95 -2.51
C ILE A 170 -1.51 15.98 -1.90
N GLU A 171 -1.07 16.72 -0.87
CA GLU A 171 -1.88 17.79 -0.26
C GLU A 171 -2.15 18.93 -1.23
N LEU A 172 -1.21 19.28 -2.12
CA LEU A 172 -1.42 20.28 -3.18
C LEU A 172 -2.48 19.86 -4.18
N GLN A 173 -2.55 18.57 -4.50
CA GLN A 173 -3.48 18.05 -5.50
C GLN A 173 -4.88 17.77 -4.93
N THR A 174 -4.94 17.28 -3.70
CA THR A 174 -6.18 16.77 -3.09
C THR A 174 -6.74 17.69 -2.01
N GLY A 175 -5.89 18.51 -1.40
CA GLY A 175 -6.15 19.25 -0.17
C GLY A 175 -5.68 18.48 1.08
N PRO A 176 -5.37 19.16 2.19
CA PRO A 176 -4.91 18.51 3.41
C PRO A 176 -5.88 17.45 3.94
N GLY A 177 -5.35 16.26 4.25
CA GLY A 177 -6.13 15.13 4.79
C GLY A 177 -7.18 14.54 3.84
N LYS A 178 -7.15 14.89 2.55
CA LYS A 178 -8.03 14.31 1.53
C LYS A 178 -7.44 13.02 0.97
N VAL A 179 -8.31 12.23 0.35
CA VAL A 179 -7.96 10.91 -0.17
C VAL A 179 -7.31 11.07 -1.55
N TYR A 180 -6.09 10.54 -1.69
CA TYR A 180 -5.44 10.35 -2.98
C TYR A 180 -5.97 9.07 -3.65
N THR A 181 -6.27 9.12 -4.95
CA THR A 181 -7.08 8.08 -5.61
C THR A 181 -6.53 7.74 -6.97
N ARG A 182 -6.94 6.60 -7.54
CA ARG A 182 -6.66 6.24 -8.94
C ARG A 182 -6.95 7.40 -9.91
N LYS A 183 -8.02 8.17 -9.69
CA LYS A 183 -8.37 9.30 -10.56
C LYS A 183 -7.31 10.42 -10.56
N HIS A 184 -6.66 10.65 -9.43
CA HIS A 184 -5.58 11.64 -9.33
C HIS A 184 -4.36 11.15 -10.13
N ILE A 185 -3.97 9.89 -9.94
CA ILE A 185 -2.90 9.23 -10.70
C ILE A 185 -3.16 9.28 -12.22
N GLU A 186 -4.36 8.90 -12.66
CA GLU A 186 -4.74 8.91 -14.08
C GLU A 186 -4.69 10.33 -14.68
N LYS A 187 -5.11 11.33 -13.90
CA LYS A 187 -5.04 12.74 -14.32
C LYS A 187 -3.59 13.19 -14.49
N GLU A 188 -2.71 12.90 -13.54
CA GLU A 188 -1.28 13.23 -13.63
C GLU A 188 -0.62 12.58 -14.84
N LYS A 189 -0.86 11.27 -15.04
CA LYS A 189 -0.33 10.55 -16.20
C LYS A 189 -0.75 11.19 -17.52
N ARG A 190 -2.01 11.62 -17.63
CA ARG A 190 -2.50 12.33 -18.81
C ARG A 190 -1.81 13.67 -18.99
N GLU A 191 -1.67 14.46 -17.92
CA GLU A 191 -1.00 15.77 -17.97
C GLU A 191 0.48 15.63 -18.37
N VAL A 192 1.18 14.61 -17.86
CA VAL A 192 2.56 14.30 -18.29
C VAL A 192 2.61 13.91 -19.75
N ALA A 193 1.71 13.03 -20.22
CA ALA A 193 1.66 12.62 -21.63
C ALA A 193 1.37 13.80 -22.57
N GLU A 194 0.49 14.72 -22.17
CA GLU A 194 0.20 15.96 -22.92
C GLU A 194 1.42 16.88 -22.99
N ARG A 195 2.15 17.04 -21.88
CA ARG A 195 3.39 17.84 -21.84
C ARG A 195 4.47 17.24 -22.74
N VAL A 196 4.67 15.92 -22.69
CA VAL A 196 5.62 15.20 -23.56
C VAL A 196 5.24 15.37 -25.03
N ALA A 197 3.95 15.26 -25.37
CA ALA A 197 3.48 15.49 -26.73
C ALA A 197 3.70 16.94 -27.21
N GLN A 198 3.79 17.91 -26.28
CA GLN A 198 4.04 19.33 -26.56
C GLN A 198 5.55 19.68 -26.60
N GLY A 199 6.45 18.71 -26.46
CA GLY A 199 7.89 18.91 -26.57
C GLY A 199 8.58 19.30 -25.27
N LEU A 200 8.00 18.95 -24.12
CA LEU A 200 8.71 18.83 -22.85
C LEU A 200 9.34 17.44 -22.68
#